data_AF-A0A1Q4D538-F1
#
_entry.id   AF-A0A1Q4D538-F1
#
_cell.length_a   1.000
_cell.length_b   1.000
_cell.length_c   1.000
_cell.angle_alpha   90.00
_cell.angle_beta   90.00
_cell.angle_gamma   90.00
#
_symmetry.space_group_name_H-M   'P 1'
#
loop_
_entity.id
_entity.type
_entity.pdbx_description
1 polymer ?
#
loop_
_entity_poly.entity_id
_entity_poly.type
_entity_poly.pdbx_seq_one_letter_code
_entity_poly.pdbx_strand_id
1 'polypeptide(L)'
;MAVFESLPAPVEPVDWPGVDDPDALRAQLADWFSQYANAGTRRTYAYALGLPVSWVDRAPVPSARRPPAAPAGPLHDLAWFRWCARIPLDPRAATGTHVKAWLHALDAAGAQRRTRQRMLSTLSALYGHLAETGVVAANPAALNRARLGLTAGARDASPTVRLTAGQVAALLSSAARPTVRGRRAELYARREVAFVALLTLGLRISEITGLDRADLRRSGGDDVLRVLGKGGLHREVYVTALVGEALSAYLTERDRHDGAATPARRGRTTAGSEPMLATREGGRCSRVDLYTRLRRIAATAGPELDGVADRVHPHALRHAYVTIALEQDARIQHVQADVGHATIATTQHYDRGLRTRDTTAADAVAAAVAQACREAAAGVDVPPDPT
;
A
#
# COMPACT_ATOMS: atom_id res chain seq x y z
N MET A 1 -29.69 28.47 -21.70
CA MET A 1 -28.47 29.28 -21.49
C MET A 1 -28.79 30.29 -20.40
N ALA A 2 -28.18 30.37 -19.23
CA ALA A 2 -27.03 29.68 -18.66
C ALA A 2 -27.29 29.47 -17.16
N VAL A 3 -26.85 28.31 -16.67
CA VAL A 3 -26.89 27.84 -15.28
C VAL A 3 -25.52 28.13 -14.66
N PHE A 4 -25.47 28.21 -13.32
CA PHE A 4 -24.32 28.35 -12.42
C PHE A 4 -24.12 29.75 -11.85
N GLU A 5 -24.98 30.10 -10.89
CA GLU A 5 -24.68 31.12 -9.90
C GLU A 5 -23.80 30.52 -8.80
N SER A 6 -22.65 31.17 -8.60
CA SER A 6 -21.63 31.05 -7.56
C SER A 6 -21.91 30.13 -6.36
N LEU A 7 -21.09 29.09 -6.19
CA LEU A 7 -21.01 28.34 -4.94
C LEU A 7 -20.30 29.19 -3.87
N PRO A 8 -20.82 29.29 -2.64
CA PRO A 8 -20.20 30.08 -1.57
C PRO A 8 -18.83 29.52 -1.16
N ALA A 9 -17.95 30.42 -0.71
CA ALA A 9 -16.56 30.16 -0.32
C ALA A 9 -16.42 29.11 0.82
N PRO A 10 -15.28 28.40 0.91
CA PRO A 10 -15.09 27.31 1.86
C PRO A 10 -14.95 27.81 3.30
N VAL A 11 -15.80 27.31 4.19
CA VAL A 11 -15.80 27.58 5.64
C VAL A 11 -14.93 26.54 6.35
N GLU A 12 -13.93 26.97 7.14
CA GLU A 12 -13.44 26.22 8.30
C GLU A 12 -13.47 27.15 9.53
N PRO A 13 -13.87 26.69 10.75
CA PRO A 13 -14.33 25.37 11.15
C PRO A 13 -15.80 25.33 11.66
N VAL A 14 -16.53 24.29 11.24
CA VAL A 14 -17.49 23.51 12.05
C VAL A 14 -18.66 24.29 12.67
N ASP A 15 -19.37 25.08 11.88
CA ASP A 15 -20.82 25.14 12.04
C ASP A 15 -21.40 24.22 10.96
N TRP A 16 -22.10 23.17 11.37
CA TRP A 16 -23.01 22.49 10.47
C TRP A 16 -24.33 23.25 10.53
N PRO A 17 -24.56 24.22 9.63
CA PRO A 17 -25.84 24.93 9.61
C PRO A 17 -26.95 23.88 9.44
N GLY A 18 -27.90 23.87 10.37
CA GLY A 18 -28.98 22.88 10.41
C GLY A 18 -28.75 21.66 11.31
N VAL A 19 -27.64 21.58 12.06
CA VAL A 19 -27.45 20.58 13.14
C VAL A 19 -27.78 21.22 14.48
N ASP A 20 -28.85 20.75 15.12
CA ASP A 20 -29.34 21.33 16.39
C ASP A 20 -28.35 21.16 17.56
N ASP A 21 -27.55 20.08 17.56
CA ASP A 21 -26.53 19.80 18.57
C ASP A 21 -25.23 19.29 17.91
N PRO A 22 -24.33 20.22 17.54
CA PRO A 22 -23.05 19.88 16.91
C PRO A 22 -22.09 19.11 17.82
N ASP A 23 -22.18 19.28 19.14
CA ASP A 23 -21.30 18.63 20.09
C ASP A 23 -21.67 17.16 20.28
N ALA A 24 -22.97 16.85 20.34
CA ALA A 24 -23.45 15.46 20.31
C ALA A 24 -23.04 14.75 19.03
N LEU A 25 -23.17 15.42 17.87
CA LEU A 25 -22.71 14.85 16.59
C LEU A 25 -21.19 14.58 16.62
N ARG A 26 -20.40 15.51 17.17
CA ARG A 26 -18.95 15.32 17.33
C ARG A 26 -18.63 14.12 18.23
N ALA A 27 -19.33 13.95 19.34
CA ALA A 27 -19.14 12.83 20.25
C ALA A 27 -19.41 11.48 19.56
N GLN A 28 -20.48 11.39 18.77
CA GLN A 28 -20.82 10.20 17.99
C GLN A 28 -19.75 9.86 16.95
N LEU A 29 -19.18 10.87 16.29
CA LEU A 29 -18.07 10.68 15.35
C LEU A 29 -16.80 10.22 16.07
N ALA A 30 -16.50 10.79 17.23
CA ALA A 30 -15.35 10.40 18.03
C ALA A 30 -15.44 8.95 18.52
N ASP A 31 -16.64 8.52 18.91
CA ASP A 31 -16.95 7.13 19.27
C ASP A 31 -16.69 6.18 18.09
N TRP A 32 -17.23 6.49 16.89
CA TRP A 32 -16.94 5.70 15.69
C TRP A 32 -15.44 5.60 15.39
N PHE A 33 -14.71 6.72 15.48
CA PHE A 33 -13.27 6.72 15.26
C PHE A 33 -12.49 5.90 16.30
N SER A 34 -13.02 5.74 17.51
CA SER A 34 -12.36 5.00 18.59
C SER A 34 -12.19 3.51 18.27
N GLN A 35 -13.04 2.95 17.41
CA GLN A 35 -12.99 1.55 16.97
C GLN A 35 -11.76 1.24 16.11
N TYR A 36 -11.14 2.26 15.51
CA TYR A 36 -9.98 2.09 14.66
C TYR A 36 -8.71 2.39 15.43
N ALA A 37 -7.96 1.36 15.83
CA ALA A 37 -6.67 1.52 16.51
C ALA A 37 -5.63 2.28 15.65
N ASN A 38 -5.66 2.12 14.33
CA ASN A 38 -4.70 2.71 13.41
C ASN A 38 -4.96 4.22 13.15
N ALA A 39 -4.04 5.08 13.56
CA ALA A 39 -4.13 6.53 13.36
C ALA A 39 -4.24 6.92 11.88
N GLY A 40 -3.50 6.26 10.98
CA GLY A 40 -3.58 6.51 9.55
C GLY A 40 -4.96 6.20 8.95
N THR A 41 -5.61 5.14 9.42
CA THR A 41 -6.99 4.80 9.04
C THR A 41 -7.94 5.91 9.48
N ARG A 42 -7.85 6.37 10.74
CA ARG A 42 -8.70 7.46 11.24
C ARG A 42 -8.51 8.74 10.44
N ARG A 43 -7.26 9.15 10.16
CA ARG A 43 -6.96 10.34 9.32
C ARG A 43 -7.51 10.21 7.90
N THR A 44 -7.40 9.02 7.31
CA THR A 44 -7.93 8.75 5.97
C THR A 44 -9.45 8.90 5.92
N TYR A 45 -10.14 8.39 6.93
CA TYR A 45 -11.60 8.50 7.04
C TYR A 45 -12.04 9.93 7.35
N ALA A 46 -11.38 10.63 8.28
CA ALA A 46 -11.64 12.04 8.56
C ALA A 46 -11.51 12.88 7.28
N TYR A 47 -10.42 12.71 6.53
CA TYR A 47 -10.21 13.39 5.26
C TYR A 47 -11.30 13.06 4.23
N ALA A 48 -11.65 11.77 4.05
CA ALA A 48 -12.67 11.35 3.09
C ALA A 48 -14.07 11.88 3.43
N LEU A 49 -14.36 12.10 4.71
CA LEU A 49 -15.62 12.63 5.22
C LEU A 49 -15.65 14.16 5.26
N GLY A 50 -14.50 14.83 5.13
CA GLY A 50 -14.40 16.29 5.20
C GLY A 50 -14.35 16.80 6.64
N LEU A 51 -13.92 15.95 7.57
CA LEU A 51 -13.78 16.26 8.99
C LEU A 51 -12.34 16.73 9.29
N PRO A 52 -12.14 17.64 10.26
CA PRO A 52 -10.81 18.07 10.66
C PRO A 52 -9.95 16.89 11.15
N VAL A 53 -8.75 16.74 10.60
CA VAL A 53 -7.82 15.67 10.99
C VAL A 53 -7.40 15.79 12.47
N SER A 54 -7.43 17.00 13.03
CA SER A 54 -7.17 17.25 14.45
C SER A 54 -8.15 16.54 15.39
N TRP A 55 -9.34 16.14 14.93
CA TRP A 55 -10.32 15.43 15.75
C TRP A 55 -9.94 13.97 16.02
N VAL A 56 -9.09 13.39 15.17
CA VAL A 56 -8.74 11.96 15.23
C VAL A 56 -7.33 11.69 15.75
N ASP A 57 -6.54 12.75 15.91
CA ASP A 57 -5.19 12.71 16.47
C ASP A 57 -5.25 12.96 17.98
N ARG A 58 -5.07 11.89 18.77
CA ARG A 58 -5.14 11.94 20.24
C ARG A 58 -3.86 12.45 20.93
N ALA A 59 -2.84 12.87 20.19
CA ALA A 59 -1.57 13.33 20.75
C ALA A 59 -1.12 14.65 20.10
N PRO A 60 -0.63 15.63 20.88
CA PRO A 60 0.06 16.78 20.31
C PRO A 60 1.38 16.27 19.70
N VAL A 61 1.48 16.31 18.38
CA VAL A 61 2.76 16.09 17.70
C VAL A 61 3.60 17.35 17.95
N PRO A 62 4.83 17.25 18.51
CA PRO A 62 5.72 18.40 18.61
C PRO A 62 5.92 18.99 17.21
N SER A 63 5.66 20.28 17.07
CA SER A 63 5.58 20.96 15.77
C SER A 63 6.94 21.00 15.06
N ALA A 64 7.23 20.01 14.24
CA ALA A 64 8.14 20.20 13.12
C ALA A 64 7.38 21.01 12.05
N ARG A 65 8.03 22.07 11.53
CA ARG A 65 7.55 22.99 10.48
C ARG A 65 6.48 22.33 9.59
N ARG A 66 5.23 22.74 9.79
CA ARG A 66 4.09 22.25 9.02
C ARG A 66 4.28 22.73 7.57
N PRO A 67 4.36 21.84 6.57
CA PRO A 67 4.30 22.26 5.18
C PRO A 67 3.04 23.12 4.95
N PRO A 68 3.08 24.12 4.08
CA PRO A 68 1.89 24.90 3.75
C PRO A 68 0.76 23.93 3.33
N ALA A 69 -0.46 24.23 3.75
CA ALA A 69 -1.61 23.42 3.39
C ALA A 69 -1.66 23.28 1.87
N ALA A 70 -1.71 22.04 1.39
CA ALA A 70 -1.92 21.79 -0.04
C ALA A 70 -3.24 22.47 -0.45
N PRO A 71 -3.31 23.08 -1.65
CA PRO A 71 -4.54 23.69 -2.12
C PRO A 71 -5.67 22.65 -2.11
N ALA A 72 -6.87 23.11 -1.74
CA ALA A 72 -8.06 22.28 -1.72
C ALA A 72 -8.27 21.62 -3.09
N GLY A 73 -8.25 20.29 -3.12
CA GLY A 73 -8.51 19.55 -4.36
C GLY A 73 -9.96 19.74 -4.84
N PRO A 74 -10.28 19.40 -6.10
CA PRO A 74 -11.60 19.65 -6.71
C PRO A 74 -12.78 18.97 -5.99
N LEU A 75 -12.51 17.93 -5.19
CA LEU A 75 -13.52 17.20 -4.42
C LEU A 75 -13.61 17.63 -2.94
N HIS A 76 -12.81 18.62 -2.52
CA HIS A 76 -12.66 19.04 -1.13
C HIS A 76 -13.99 19.43 -0.48
N ASP A 77 -14.81 20.22 -1.18
CA ASP A 77 -16.11 20.69 -0.69
C ASP A 77 -17.23 19.67 -0.92
N LEU A 78 -16.93 18.63 -1.70
CA LEU A 78 -17.82 17.49 -1.95
C LEU A 78 -17.58 16.33 -0.98
N ALA A 79 -16.70 16.48 0.01
CA ALA A 79 -16.66 15.56 1.12
C ALA A 79 -17.99 15.59 1.90
N TRP A 80 -18.46 14.44 2.41
CA TRP A 80 -19.84 14.27 2.87
C TRP A 80 -20.33 15.36 3.84
N PHE A 81 -19.59 15.63 4.92
CA PHE A 81 -20.01 16.59 5.94
C PHE A 81 -19.99 18.03 5.43
N ARG A 82 -19.07 18.37 4.53
CA ARG A 82 -19.00 19.69 3.89
C ARG A 82 -20.11 19.87 2.86
N TRP A 83 -20.47 18.81 2.15
CA TRP A 83 -21.62 18.81 1.27
C TRP A 83 -22.94 19.00 2.05
N CYS A 84 -23.11 18.30 3.18
CA CYS A 84 -24.28 18.48 4.06
C CYS A 84 -24.40 19.93 4.58
N ALA A 85 -23.27 20.52 4.99
CA ALA A 85 -23.22 21.91 5.45
C ALA A 85 -23.64 22.93 4.36
N ARG A 86 -23.47 22.61 3.07
CA ARG A 86 -23.91 23.49 1.97
C ARG A 86 -25.41 23.41 1.69
N ILE A 87 -26.07 22.31 2.06
CA ILE A 87 -27.51 22.10 1.83
C ILE A 87 -28.31 22.09 3.15
N PRO A 88 -27.89 22.94 4.09
CA PRO A 88 -28.12 22.87 5.55
C PRO A 88 -28.80 21.59 6.05
N LEU A 89 -28.16 20.44 5.82
CA LEU A 89 -28.70 19.12 6.17
C LEU A 89 -28.01 18.62 7.44
N ASP A 90 -28.79 18.28 8.46
CA ASP A 90 -28.28 17.46 9.58
C ASP A 90 -27.88 16.08 9.02
N PRO A 91 -26.60 15.67 9.13
CA PRO A 91 -26.17 14.34 8.70
C PRO A 91 -26.99 13.21 9.35
N ARG A 92 -27.49 13.39 10.58
CA ARG A 92 -28.33 12.39 11.28
C ARG A 92 -29.71 12.23 10.64
N ALA A 93 -30.19 13.24 9.92
CA ALA A 93 -31.43 13.22 9.16
C ALA A 93 -31.23 12.82 7.67
N ALA A 94 -30.02 12.41 7.29
CA ALA A 94 -29.74 12.05 5.90
C ALA A 94 -30.55 10.83 5.43
N THR A 95 -31.00 10.88 4.17
CA THR A 95 -31.77 9.81 3.54
C THR A 95 -31.00 9.24 2.34
N GLY A 96 -31.46 8.10 1.82
CA GLY A 96 -30.90 7.55 0.59
C GLY A 96 -30.99 8.50 -0.61
N THR A 97 -31.96 9.41 -0.62
CA THR A 97 -32.08 10.46 -1.65
C THR A 97 -30.94 11.48 -1.55
N HIS A 98 -30.59 11.92 -0.33
CA HIS A 98 -29.44 12.80 -0.10
C HIS A 98 -28.13 12.14 -0.52
N VAL A 99 -27.94 10.86 -0.19
CA VAL A 99 -26.74 10.11 -0.60
C VAL A 99 -26.64 10.00 -2.14
N LYS A 100 -27.75 9.79 -2.85
CA LYS A 100 -27.76 9.78 -4.33
C LYS A 100 -27.43 11.15 -4.92
N ALA A 101 -28.01 12.23 -4.39
CA ALA A 101 -27.73 13.59 -4.83
C ALA A 101 -26.25 13.94 -4.65
N TRP A 102 -25.66 13.56 -3.51
CA TRP A 102 -24.24 13.71 -3.26
C TRP A 102 -23.36 12.91 -4.24
N LEU A 103 -23.70 11.65 -4.53
CA LEU A 103 -22.98 10.83 -5.51
C LEU A 103 -23.04 11.41 -6.92
N HIS A 104 -24.16 12.03 -7.29
CA HIS A 104 -24.31 12.74 -8.56
C HIS A 104 -23.43 14.00 -8.60
N ALA A 105 -23.40 14.78 -7.52
CA ALA A 105 -22.52 15.94 -7.41
C ALA A 105 -21.03 15.58 -7.52
N LEU A 106 -20.63 14.45 -6.93
CA LEU A 106 -19.27 13.91 -7.10
C LEU A 106 -18.97 13.54 -8.56
N ASP A 107 -19.92 12.91 -9.26
CA ASP A 107 -19.75 12.55 -10.68
C ASP A 107 -19.63 13.77 -11.57
N ALA A 108 -20.50 14.77 -11.37
CA ALA A 108 -20.49 16.03 -12.10
C ALA A 108 -19.18 16.81 -11.91
N ALA A 109 -18.51 16.64 -10.76
CA ALA A 109 -17.19 17.19 -10.49
C ALA A 109 -16.02 16.31 -10.98
N GLY A 110 -16.30 15.26 -11.75
CA GLY A 110 -15.29 14.38 -12.36
C GLY A 110 -14.71 13.34 -11.41
N ALA A 111 -15.35 13.03 -10.28
CA ALA A 111 -14.87 11.98 -9.38
C ALA A 111 -14.94 10.61 -10.06
N GLN A 112 -13.77 9.99 -10.22
CA GLN A 112 -13.68 8.62 -10.75
C GLN A 112 -14.61 7.66 -9.99
N ARG A 113 -15.18 6.69 -10.71
CA ARG A 113 -16.07 5.66 -10.15
C ARG A 113 -15.51 4.99 -8.88
N ARG A 114 -14.22 4.63 -8.89
CA ARG A 114 -13.53 4.04 -7.75
C ARG A 114 -13.47 4.99 -6.55
N THR A 115 -13.29 6.28 -6.80
CA THR A 115 -13.33 7.33 -5.77
C THR A 115 -14.73 7.40 -5.15
N ARG A 116 -15.79 7.48 -5.97
CA ARG A 116 -17.19 7.48 -5.51
C ARG A 116 -17.52 6.22 -4.70
N GLN A 117 -17.13 5.05 -5.17
CA GLN A 117 -17.34 3.78 -4.47
C GLN A 117 -16.64 3.75 -3.11
N ARG A 118 -15.39 4.25 -3.03
CA ARG A 118 -14.65 4.33 -1.77
C ARG A 118 -15.30 5.29 -0.79
N MET A 119 -15.69 6.49 -1.25
CA MET A 119 -16.36 7.48 -0.40
C MET A 119 -17.70 6.94 0.12
N LEU A 120 -18.51 6.28 -0.73
CA LEU A 120 -19.74 5.62 -0.32
C LEU A 120 -19.50 4.48 0.67
N SER A 121 -18.40 3.74 0.55
CA SER A 121 -18.05 2.67 1.48
C SER A 121 -17.68 3.21 2.86
N THR A 122 -16.89 4.28 2.92
CA THR A 122 -16.59 4.98 4.18
C THR A 122 -17.87 5.54 4.81
N LEU A 123 -18.74 6.14 4.00
CA LEU A 123 -20.01 6.69 4.46
C LEU A 123 -20.94 5.60 5.02
N SER A 124 -21.04 4.47 4.32
CA SER A 124 -21.83 3.31 4.74
C SER A 124 -21.29 2.70 6.03
N ALA A 125 -19.97 2.65 6.24
CA ALA A 125 -19.39 2.18 7.51
C ALA A 125 -19.75 3.11 8.68
N LEU A 126 -19.67 4.43 8.48
CA LEU A 126 -20.08 5.43 9.48
C LEU A 126 -21.56 5.27 9.86
N TYR A 127 -22.46 5.32 8.87
CA TYR A 127 -23.90 5.21 9.16
C TYR A 127 -24.34 3.83 9.62
N GLY A 128 -23.57 2.78 9.33
CA GLY A 128 -23.75 1.47 9.95
C GLY A 128 -23.59 1.57 11.46
N HIS A 129 -22.48 2.16 11.91
CA HIS A 129 -22.24 2.41 13.33
C HIS A 129 -23.28 3.33 13.98
N LEU A 130 -23.65 4.42 13.32
CA LEU A 130 -24.68 5.33 13.84
C LEU A 130 -26.04 4.63 13.97
N ALA A 131 -26.36 3.69 13.08
CA ALA A 131 -27.58 2.89 13.20
C ALA A 131 -27.48 1.86 14.34
N GLU A 132 -26.34 1.18 14.46
CA GLU A 132 -26.07 0.21 15.54
C GLU A 132 -26.12 0.85 16.94
N THR A 133 -25.69 2.11 17.06
CA THR A 133 -25.74 2.89 18.31
C THR A 133 -27.07 3.64 18.51
N GLY A 134 -28.03 3.48 17.60
CA GLY A 134 -29.36 4.09 17.71
C GLY A 134 -29.41 5.60 17.44
N VAL A 135 -28.33 6.19 16.93
CA VAL A 135 -28.27 7.62 16.57
C VAL A 135 -29.13 7.91 15.33
N VAL A 136 -29.17 6.98 14.38
CA VAL A 136 -30.05 7.05 13.19
C VAL A 136 -30.88 5.78 13.07
N ALA A 137 -32.07 5.89 12.48
CA ALA A 137 -32.98 4.75 12.34
C ALA A 137 -32.47 3.67 11.36
N ALA A 138 -31.73 4.07 10.33
CA ALA A 138 -31.19 3.18 9.32
C ALA A 138 -29.99 3.81 8.60
N ASN A 139 -29.21 3.00 7.91
CA ASN A 139 -28.06 3.47 7.13
C ASN A 139 -28.51 4.03 5.76
N PRO A 140 -28.51 5.37 5.52
CA PRO A 140 -28.90 5.96 4.24
C PRO A 140 -27.95 5.62 3.09
N ALA A 141 -26.73 5.18 3.40
CA ALA A 141 -25.71 4.77 2.43
C ALA A 141 -25.73 3.26 2.12
N ALA A 142 -26.65 2.49 2.72
CA ALA A 142 -26.89 1.08 2.38
C ALA A 142 -27.66 0.93 1.05
N LEU A 143 -27.16 1.56 -0.01
CA LEU A 143 -27.76 1.55 -1.34
C LEU A 143 -27.21 0.40 -2.19
N ASN A 144 -28.05 -0.10 -3.12
CA ASN A 144 -27.61 -1.09 -4.09
C ASN A 144 -26.62 -0.46 -5.08
N ARG A 145 -25.32 -0.74 -4.88
CA ARG A 145 -24.22 -0.20 -5.67
C ARG A 145 -24.31 -0.56 -7.16
N ALA A 146 -24.91 -1.70 -7.50
CA ALA A 146 -25.07 -2.12 -8.89
C ALA A 146 -26.09 -1.25 -9.63
N ARG A 147 -27.23 -0.96 -8.99
CA ARG A 147 -28.24 -0.04 -9.53
C ARG A 147 -27.74 1.40 -9.65
N LEU A 148 -26.68 1.77 -8.94
CA LEU A 148 -26.02 3.07 -9.02
C LEU A 148 -24.89 3.11 -10.07
N GLY A 149 -24.65 2.02 -10.80
CA GLY A 149 -23.52 1.94 -11.72
C GLY A 149 -22.16 1.98 -11.02
N LEU A 150 -22.09 1.65 -9.71
CA LEU A 150 -20.87 1.71 -8.90
C LEU A 150 -20.19 0.34 -8.68
N THR A 151 -20.72 -0.74 -9.26
CA THR A 151 -20.09 -2.07 -9.26
C THR A 151 -19.32 -2.33 -10.54
N ALA A 152 -18.01 -2.56 -10.45
CA ALA A 152 -17.20 -3.07 -11.56
C ALA A 152 -17.95 -4.20 -12.29
N GLY A 153 -18.16 -4.05 -13.60
CA GLY A 153 -18.60 -5.20 -14.40
C GLY A 153 -17.50 -6.26 -14.40
N ALA A 154 -17.81 -7.52 -14.70
CA ALA A 154 -16.78 -8.56 -14.87
C ALA A 154 -15.71 -8.20 -15.94
N ARG A 155 -15.99 -7.21 -16.80
CA ARG A 155 -15.06 -6.64 -17.80
C ARG A 155 -14.21 -5.47 -17.28
N ASP A 156 -14.51 -4.91 -16.11
CA ASP A 156 -13.71 -3.90 -15.43
C ASP A 156 -12.65 -4.56 -14.54
N ALA A 157 -11.92 -5.52 -15.10
CA ALA A 157 -10.77 -6.10 -14.42
C ALA A 157 -9.85 -4.94 -14.00
N SER A 158 -9.52 -4.87 -12.71
CA SER A 158 -8.63 -3.84 -12.15
C SER A 158 -7.43 -3.66 -13.08
N PRO A 159 -7.08 -2.42 -13.50
CA PRO A 159 -6.04 -2.13 -14.50
C PRO A 159 -4.62 -2.39 -13.96
N THR A 160 -4.49 -3.31 -13.00
CA THR A 160 -3.19 -3.71 -12.47
C THR A 160 -2.50 -4.54 -13.54
N VAL A 161 -1.44 -3.95 -14.11
CA VAL A 161 -0.57 -4.65 -15.05
C VAL A 161 -0.15 -5.99 -14.46
N ARG A 162 -0.31 -7.04 -15.28
CA ARG A 162 0.22 -8.37 -15.00
C ARG A 162 1.63 -8.40 -15.55
N LEU A 163 2.62 -8.38 -14.65
CA LEU A 163 4.01 -8.53 -15.05
C LEU A 163 4.34 -10.02 -15.20
N THR A 164 5.10 -10.36 -16.23
CA THR A 164 5.63 -11.72 -16.45
C THR A 164 6.92 -11.95 -15.66
N ALA A 165 7.36 -13.21 -15.56
CA ALA A 165 8.67 -13.54 -14.97
C ALA A 165 9.83 -12.82 -15.69
N GLY A 166 9.78 -12.71 -17.03
CA GLY A 166 10.74 -11.94 -17.83
C GLY A 166 10.77 -10.45 -17.49
N GLN A 167 9.61 -9.84 -17.26
CA GLN A 167 9.55 -8.43 -16.83
C GLN A 167 10.10 -8.23 -15.42
N VAL A 168 9.88 -9.20 -14.51
CA VAL A 168 10.50 -9.17 -13.17
C VAL A 168 12.02 -9.35 -13.26
N ALA A 169 12.50 -10.25 -14.13
CA ALA A 169 13.92 -10.42 -14.42
C ALA A 169 14.55 -9.13 -14.97
N ALA A 170 13.91 -8.46 -15.93
CA ALA A 170 14.36 -7.17 -16.45
C ALA A 170 14.41 -6.08 -15.37
N LEU A 171 13.46 -6.06 -14.43
CA LEU A 171 13.52 -5.16 -13.26
C LEU A 171 14.73 -5.45 -12.36
N LEU A 172 15.06 -6.73 -12.11
CA LEU A 172 16.24 -7.11 -11.32
C LEU A 172 17.54 -6.69 -12.02
N SER A 173 17.66 -6.97 -13.32
CA SER A 173 18.81 -6.54 -14.15
C SER A 173 18.94 -5.02 -14.17
N SER A 174 17.81 -4.30 -14.26
CA SER A 174 17.79 -2.84 -14.21
C SER A 174 18.20 -2.29 -12.84
N ALA A 175 17.75 -2.92 -11.76
CA ALA A 175 18.09 -2.55 -10.40
C ALA A 175 19.59 -2.72 -10.10
N ALA A 176 20.23 -3.70 -10.73
CA ALA A 176 21.68 -3.92 -10.61
C ALA A 176 22.53 -2.83 -11.28
N ARG A 177 21.94 -1.98 -12.13
CA ARG A 177 22.67 -0.88 -12.76
C ARG A 177 22.82 0.31 -11.81
N PRO A 178 24.05 0.79 -11.55
CA PRO A 178 24.24 1.93 -10.67
C PRO A 178 23.58 3.20 -11.20
N THR A 179 22.67 3.77 -10.41
CA THR A 179 21.95 5.01 -10.76
C THR A 179 22.70 6.28 -10.38
N VAL A 180 23.81 6.14 -9.65
CA VAL A 180 24.67 7.25 -9.22
C VAL A 180 26.13 6.86 -9.42
N ARG A 181 27.01 7.84 -9.56
CA ARG A 181 28.46 7.64 -9.56
C ARG A 181 29.05 7.81 -8.16
N GLY A 182 30.25 7.26 -7.95
CA GLY A 182 31.04 7.45 -6.74
C GLY A 182 30.98 6.28 -5.76
N ARG A 183 31.57 6.46 -4.57
CA ARG A 183 31.87 5.36 -3.63
C ARG A 183 30.66 4.51 -3.22
N ARG A 184 29.45 5.07 -3.18
CA ARG A 184 28.22 4.36 -2.76
C ARG A 184 27.38 3.80 -3.93
N ALA A 185 27.91 3.82 -5.15
CA ALA A 185 27.20 3.37 -6.35
C ALA A 185 26.77 1.90 -6.23
N GLU A 186 27.70 1.03 -5.83
CA GLU A 186 27.48 -0.39 -5.62
C GLU A 186 26.45 -0.65 -4.51
N LEU A 187 26.63 -0.02 -3.34
CA LEU A 187 25.68 -0.11 -2.23
C LEU A 187 24.24 0.19 -2.67
N TYR A 188 24.04 1.23 -3.46
CA TYR A 188 22.71 1.61 -3.92
C TYR A 188 22.15 0.64 -4.95
N ALA A 189 22.96 0.15 -5.89
CA ALA A 189 22.55 -0.88 -6.83
C ALA A 189 22.12 -2.17 -6.09
N ARG A 190 22.94 -2.63 -5.13
CA ARG A 190 22.61 -3.79 -4.29
C ARG A 190 21.34 -3.59 -3.47
N ARG A 191 21.11 -2.39 -2.91
CA ARG A 191 19.84 -2.06 -2.23
C ARG A 191 18.66 -2.20 -3.18
N GLU A 192 18.77 -1.66 -4.40
CA GLU A 192 17.68 -1.73 -5.36
C GLU A 192 17.40 -3.18 -5.77
N VAL A 193 18.44 -4.01 -5.98
CA VAL A 193 18.29 -5.46 -6.24
C VAL A 193 17.60 -6.15 -5.05
N ALA A 194 18.06 -5.92 -3.82
CA ALA A 194 17.44 -6.46 -2.61
C ALA A 194 15.97 -6.05 -2.46
N PHE A 195 15.65 -4.80 -2.80
CA PHE A 195 14.28 -4.30 -2.78
C PHE A 195 13.39 -4.99 -3.82
N VAL A 196 13.84 -5.11 -5.07
CA VAL A 196 13.07 -5.81 -6.13
C VAL A 196 12.94 -7.30 -5.80
N ALA A 197 14.01 -7.94 -5.29
CA ALA A 197 13.98 -9.33 -4.85
C ALA A 197 12.94 -9.54 -3.73
N LEU A 198 12.88 -8.67 -2.71
CA LEU A 198 11.86 -8.76 -1.65
C LEU A 198 10.42 -8.68 -2.18
N LEU A 199 10.17 -7.95 -3.28
CA LEU A 199 8.85 -7.91 -3.90
C LEU A 199 8.45 -9.25 -4.53
N THR A 200 9.40 -10.12 -4.87
CA THR A 200 9.16 -11.48 -5.39
C THR A 200 8.69 -12.47 -4.33
N LEU A 201 8.67 -12.07 -3.05
CA LEU A 201 8.02 -12.84 -1.97
C LEU A 201 6.54 -12.48 -1.77
N GLY A 202 5.97 -11.67 -2.67
CA GLY A 202 4.58 -11.24 -2.57
C GLY A 202 4.30 -10.29 -1.40
N LEU A 203 5.32 -9.70 -0.77
CA LEU A 203 5.16 -8.79 0.37
C LEU A 203 4.46 -7.48 -0.04
N ARG A 204 3.71 -6.89 0.91
CA ARG A 204 3.22 -5.51 0.75
C ARG A 204 4.37 -4.53 0.92
N ILE A 205 4.32 -3.37 0.25
CA ILE A 205 5.33 -2.32 0.49
C ILE A 205 5.40 -1.89 1.96
N SER A 206 4.27 -1.86 2.66
CA SER A 206 4.24 -1.55 4.10
C SER A 206 4.98 -2.57 4.95
N GLU A 207 4.95 -3.84 4.54
CA GLU A 207 5.65 -4.94 5.19
C GLU A 207 7.15 -4.81 4.94
N ILE A 208 7.57 -4.59 3.69
CA ILE A 208 8.98 -4.35 3.32
C ILE A 208 9.56 -3.15 4.07
N THR A 209 8.85 -2.01 4.05
CA THR A 209 9.33 -0.80 4.76
C THR A 209 9.41 -1.02 6.26
N GLY A 210 8.67 -1.98 6.83
CA GLY A 210 8.65 -2.26 8.26
C GLY A 210 9.69 -3.26 8.74
N LEU A 211 10.40 -3.95 7.84
CA LEU A 211 11.40 -4.96 8.20
C LEU A 211 12.63 -4.33 8.86
N ASP A 212 13.12 -4.99 9.90
CA ASP A 212 14.45 -4.80 10.46
C ASP A 212 15.37 -5.95 10.11
N ARG A 213 16.69 -5.76 10.21
CA ARG A 213 17.66 -6.86 10.06
C ARG A 213 17.34 -8.03 10.99
N ALA A 214 16.88 -7.72 12.22
CA ALA A 214 16.49 -8.72 13.23
C ALA A 214 15.21 -9.50 12.89
N ASP A 215 14.49 -9.14 11.82
CA ASP A 215 13.36 -9.92 11.32
C ASP A 215 13.80 -11.01 10.32
N LEU A 216 15.04 -10.98 9.82
CA LEU A 216 15.64 -12.14 9.14
C LEU A 216 16.12 -13.14 10.19
N ARG A 217 15.50 -14.31 10.24
CA ARG A 217 15.67 -15.33 11.27
C ARG A 217 15.82 -16.71 10.65
N ARG A 218 16.19 -17.68 11.48
CA ARG A 218 16.16 -19.11 11.13
C ARG A 218 14.94 -19.76 11.76
N SER A 219 14.18 -20.52 10.98
CA SER A 219 13.04 -21.32 11.43
C SER A 219 13.11 -22.67 10.72
N GLY A 220 13.12 -23.78 11.46
CA GLY A 220 13.18 -25.13 10.88
C GLY A 220 14.42 -25.45 10.02
N GLY A 221 15.51 -24.67 10.13
CA GLY A 221 16.68 -24.82 9.25
C GLY A 221 16.63 -23.99 7.96
N ASP A 222 15.62 -23.15 7.80
CA ASP A 222 15.48 -22.21 6.69
C ASP A 222 15.57 -20.76 7.14
N ASP A 223 15.96 -19.88 6.22
CA ASP A 223 15.88 -18.44 6.42
C ASP A 223 14.43 -17.97 6.24
N VAL A 224 13.93 -17.20 7.19
CA VAL A 224 12.58 -16.64 7.18
C VAL A 224 12.60 -15.15 7.53
N LEU A 225 11.68 -14.40 6.94
CA LEU A 225 11.36 -13.02 7.33
C LEU A 225 10.13 -13.02 8.24
N ARG A 226 10.28 -12.44 9.43
CA ARG A 226 9.16 -12.21 10.35
C ARG A 226 8.45 -10.91 9.99
N VAL A 227 7.36 -11.02 9.25
CA VAL A 227 6.64 -9.87 8.68
C VAL A 227 5.44 -9.48 9.54
N LEU A 228 5.33 -8.19 9.88
CA LEU A 228 4.15 -7.64 10.56
C LEU A 228 2.97 -7.46 9.58
N GLY A 229 1.94 -8.30 9.72
CA GLY A 229 0.72 -8.26 8.93
C GLY A 229 -0.32 -7.24 9.42
N LYS A 230 -1.45 -7.18 8.70
CA LYS A 230 -2.62 -6.38 9.10
C LYS A 230 -3.12 -6.87 10.46
N GLY A 231 -3.39 -5.95 11.39
CA GLY A 231 -3.86 -6.27 12.75
C GLY A 231 -2.74 -6.49 13.76
N GLY A 232 -1.47 -6.27 13.40
CA GLY A 232 -0.34 -6.37 14.33
C GLY A 232 0.16 -7.79 14.57
N LEU A 233 -0.35 -8.78 13.82
CA LEU A 233 0.09 -10.16 13.89
C LEU A 233 1.28 -10.41 12.97
N HIS A 234 2.31 -11.07 13.48
CA HIS A 234 3.45 -11.49 12.67
C HIS A 234 3.13 -12.77 11.88
N ARG A 235 3.73 -12.91 10.69
CA ARG A 235 3.80 -14.15 9.92
C ARG A 235 5.23 -14.40 9.45
N GLU A 236 5.60 -15.67 9.33
CA GLU A 236 6.86 -16.06 8.71
C GLU A 236 6.68 -16.13 7.19
N VAL A 237 7.67 -15.61 6.46
CA VAL A 237 7.77 -15.68 5.00
C VAL A 237 9.13 -16.28 4.68
N TYR A 238 9.13 -17.45 4.06
CA TYR A 238 10.36 -18.16 3.71
C TYR A 238 11.17 -17.39 2.67
N VAL A 239 12.48 -17.33 2.89
CA VAL A 239 13.43 -16.62 2.02
C VAL A 239 13.90 -17.57 0.93
N THR A 240 13.66 -17.18 -0.31
CA THR A 240 14.16 -17.88 -1.50
C THR A 240 15.64 -17.59 -1.70
N ALA A 241 16.35 -18.44 -2.45
CA ALA A 241 17.77 -18.21 -2.78
C ALA A 241 18.00 -16.82 -3.40
N LEU A 242 17.14 -16.42 -4.36
CA LEU A 242 17.16 -15.10 -5.00
C LEU A 242 17.16 -13.94 -3.97
N VAL A 243 16.32 -14.05 -2.93
CA VAL A 243 16.21 -12.99 -1.92
C VAL A 243 17.35 -13.07 -0.91
N GLY A 244 17.73 -14.28 -0.50
CA GLY A 244 18.85 -14.49 0.42
C GLY A 244 20.15 -13.93 -0.13
N GLU A 245 20.47 -14.23 -1.39
CA GLU A 245 21.64 -13.72 -2.10
C GLU A 245 21.61 -12.19 -2.22
N ALA A 246 20.47 -11.62 -2.64
CA ALA A 246 20.33 -10.18 -2.81
C ALA A 246 20.46 -9.42 -1.48
N LEU A 247 19.83 -9.93 -0.41
CA LEU A 247 19.95 -9.34 0.93
C LEU A 247 21.37 -9.48 1.49
N SER A 248 21.98 -10.66 1.35
CA SER A 248 23.36 -10.90 1.82
C SER A 248 24.35 -9.96 1.14
N ALA A 249 24.28 -9.82 -0.19
CA ALA A 249 25.14 -8.92 -0.95
C ALA A 249 24.94 -7.45 -0.53
N TYR A 250 23.68 -7.02 -0.36
CA TYR A 250 23.37 -5.66 0.08
C TYR A 250 23.85 -5.37 1.50
N LEU A 251 23.54 -6.26 2.46
CA LEU A 251 23.90 -6.06 3.87
C LEU A 251 25.41 -6.10 4.06
N THR A 252 26.11 -7.01 3.38
CA THR A 252 27.59 -7.05 3.38
C THR A 252 28.18 -5.74 2.87
N GLU A 253 27.66 -5.21 1.76
CA GLU A 253 28.15 -3.95 1.20
C GLU A 253 27.82 -2.75 2.09
N ARG A 254 26.66 -2.77 2.75
CA ARG A 254 26.27 -1.76 3.73
C ARG A 254 27.22 -1.76 4.93
N ASP A 255 27.53 -2.93 5.47
CA ASP A 255 28.42 -3.08 6.64
C ASP A 255 29.85 -2.57 6.33
N ARG A 256 30.32 -2.71 5.09
CA ARG A 256 31.60 -2.11 4.62
C ARG A 256 31.56 -0.58 4.62
N HIS A 257 30.44 0.00 4.21
CA HIS A 257 30.29 1.45 4.04
C HIS A 257 30.06 2.21 5.35
N ASP A 258 29.43 1.58 6.32
CA ASP A 258 29.16 2.19 7.63
C ASP A 258 30.39 2.13 8.56
N GLY A 259 31.53 1.57 8.10
CA GLY A 259 32.77 1.47 8.87
C GLY A 259 32.62 0.61 10.13
N ALA A 260 31.59 -0.23 10.14
CA ALA A 260 30.96 -0.79 11.32
C ALA A 260 30.74 -2.30 11.13
N ALA A 261 31.82 -3.06 11.06
CA ALA A 261 31.87 -4.20 11.98
C ALA A 261 31.84 -3.61 13.40
N THR A 262 30.67 -3.18 13.88
CA THR A 262 30.51 -2.69 15.24
C THR A 262 30.15 -3.88 16.10
N PRO A 263 31.12 -4.54 16.78
CA PRO A 263 30.74 -5.26 17.98
C PRO A 263 30.08 -4.23 18.89
N ALA A 264 28.87 -4.54 19.37
CA ALA A 264 28.14 -3.66 20.26
C ALA A 264 29.07 -3.19 21.39
N ARG A 265 29.23 -1.87 21.57
CA ARG A 265 30.00 -1.34 22.71
C ARG A 265 29.32 -1.85 23.97
N ARG A 266 30.05 -2.68 24.74
CA ARG A 266 29.61 -3.21 26.02
C ARG A 266 29.05 -2.07 26.88
N GLY A 267 27.78 -2.15 27.24
CA GLY A 267 27.10 -1.16 28.10
C GLY A 267 26.41 0.02 27.40
N ARG A 268 26.39 0.11 26.05
CA ARG A 268 25.54 1.07 25.32
C ARG A 268 24.69 0.36 24.27
N THR A 269 23.60 -0.24 24.71
CA THR A 269 22.51 -0.69 23.82
C THR A 269 21.57 0.47 23.57
N THR A 270 21.86 1.34 22.62
CA THR A 270 20.77 2.04 21.94
C THR A 270 20.05 0.99 21.11
N ALA A 271 18.95 0.45 21.63
CA ALA A 271 18.04 -0.43 20.93
C ALA A 271 17.30 0.36 19.81
N GLY A 272 18.05 0.86 18.84
CA GLY A 272 17.50 1.44 17.62
C GLY A 272 17.25 0.31 16.62
N SER A 273 16.02 0.20 16.12
CA SER A 273 15.67 -0.71 15.02
C SER A 273 16.62 -0.48 13.85
N GLU A 274 17.38 -1.49 13.43
CA GLU A 274 18.22 -1.41 12.24
C GLU A 274 17.38 -1.80 11.01
N PRO A 275 16.95 -0.83 10.18
CA PRO A 275 16.02 -1.12 9.09
C PRO A 275 16.67 -2.05 8.08
N MET A 276 15.89 -2.99 7.54
CA MET A 276 16.35 -3.92 6.50
C MET A 276 16.86 -3.13 5.29
N LEU A 277 16.08 -2.18 4.77
CA LEU A 277 16.47 -1.27 3.68
C LEU A 277 16.64 0.15 4.21
N ALA A 278 17.83 0.72 4.02
CA ALA A 278 18.19 2.03 4.56
C ALA A 278 18.35 3.14 3.51
N THR A 279 18.05 4.37 3.94
CA THR A 279 18.37 5.61 3.22
C THR A 279 19.87 5.91 3.29
N ARG A 280 20.30 6.98 2.64
CA ARG A 280 21.71 7.43 2.65
C ARG A 280 22.20 7.77 4.05
N GLU A 281 21.28 8.23 4.90
CA GLU A 281 21.50 8.65 6.29
C GLU A 281 21.35 7.47 7.28
N GLY A 282 21.14 6.25 6.79
CA GLY A 282 20.97 5.04 7.63
C GLY A 282 19.55 4.85 8.19
N GLY A 283 18.63 5.78 7.91
CA GLY A 283 17.23 5.69 8.34
C GLY A 283 16.41 4.70 7.52
N ARG A 284 15.20 4.38 7.98
CA ARG A 284 14.26 3.50 7.28
C ARG A 284 13.76 4.15 5.99
N CYS A 285 13.78 3.42 4.87
CA CYS A 285 13.15 3.87 3.64
C CYS A 285 11.63 4.04 3.81
N SER A 286 11.08 5.16 3.36
CA SER A 286 9.62 5.36 3.34
C SER A 286 8.97 4.63 2.16
N ARG A 287 7.64 4.49 2.20
CA ARG A 287 6.88 3.91 1.07
C ARG A 287 7.01 4.76 -0.19
N VAL A 288 7.07 6.07 -0.03
CA VAL A 288 7.22 7.01 -1.16
C VAL A 288 8.60 6.84 -1.79
N ASP A 289 9.65 6.69 -0.98
CA ASP A 289 11.01 6.49 -1.48
C ASP A 289 11.14 5.20 -2.30
N LEU A 290 10.66 4.08 -1.75
CA LEU A 290 10.69 2.79 -2.45
C LEU A 290 9.81 2.78 -3.70
N TYR A 291 8.67 3.48 -3.67
CA TYR A 291 7.84 3.65 -4.86
C TYR A 291 8.60 4.39 -5.97
N THR A 292 9.17 5.55 -5.65
CA THR A 292 9.94 6.36 -6.62
C THR A 292 11.15 5.61 -7.17
N ARG A 293 11.83 4.82 -6.33
CA ARG A 293 12.93 3.94 -6.77
C ARG A 293 12.46 2.90 -7.77
N LEU A 294 11.37 2.18 -7.47
CA LEU A 294 10.80 1.18 -8.37
C LEU A 294 10.40 1.79 -9.71
N ARG A 295 9.80 2.98 -9.71
CA ARG A 295 9.45 3.70 -10.95
C ARG A 295 10.66 3.98 -11.82
N ARG A 296 11.75 4.42 -11.23
CA ARG A 296 13.00 4.68 -11.94
C ARG A 296 13.60 3.40 -12.50
N ILE A 297 13.62 2.32 -11.70
CA ILE A 297 14.10 1.00 -12.14
C ILE A 297 13.31 0.51 -13.34
N ALA A 298 11.98 0.65 -13.30
CA ALA A 298 11.09 0.25 -14.39
C ALA A 298 11.30 1.09 -15.66
N ALA A 299 11.46 2.41 -15.52
CA ALA A 299 11.68 3.30 -16.65
C ALA A 299 13.00 3.01 -17.40
N THR A 300 13.99 2.43 -16.72
CA THR A 300 15.26 2.07 -17.34
C THR A 300 15.36 0.60 -17.69
N ALA A 301 14.31 -0.22 -17.48
CA ALA A 301 14.42 -1.68 -17.54
C ALA A 301 14.64 -2.26 -18.94
N GLY A 302 14.45 -1.47 -20.00
CA GLY A 302 14.64 -1.91 -21.37
C GLY A 302 13.34 -2.40 -22.03
N PRO A 303 13.44 -3.03 -23.20
CA PRO A 303 12.31 -3.27 -24.11
C PRO A 303 11.20 -4.12 -23.49
N GLU A 304 11.52 -5.00 -22.55
CA GLU A 304 10.56 -5.85 -21.84
C GLU A 304 9.51 -5.03 -21.07
N LEU A 305 9.84 -3.77 -20.72
CA LEU A 305 9.00 -2.88 -19.91
C LEU A 305 8.46 -1.67 -20.69
N ASP A 306 8.82 -1.45 -21.96
CA ASP A 306 8.50 -0.22 -22.72
C ASP A 306 7.00 0.10 -22.79
N GLY A 307 6.14 -0.93 -22.76
CA GLY A 307 4.67 -0.76 -22.78
C GLY A 307 3.99 -0.72 -21.40
N VAL A 308 4.73 -0.94 -20.31
CA VAL A 308 4.16 -1.15 -18.97
C VAL A 308 4.90 -0.45 -17.84
N ALA A 309 6.06 0.16 -18.09
CA ALA A 309 6.89 0.83 -17.09
C ALA A 309 6.09 1.89 -16.30
N ASP A 310 5.19 2.59 -16.99
CA ASP A 310 4.31 3.62 -16.44
C ASP A 310 3.24 3.08 -15.46
N ARG A 311 3.09 1.76 -15.39
CA ARG A 311 2.14 1.03 -14.53
C ARG A 311 2.84 0.11 -13.53
N VAL A 312 4.17 0.03 -13.55
CA VAL A 312 4.94 -0.70 -12.53
C VAL A 312 4.86 0.04 -11.20
N HIS A 313 4.41 -0.69 -10.18
CA HIS A 313 4.32 -0.24 -8.79
C HIS A 313 4.29 -1.46 -7.84
N PRO A 314 4.53 -1.32 -6.53
CA PRO A 314 4.70 -2.47 -5.62
C PRO A 314 3.51 -3.46 -5.61
N HIS A 315 2.27 -2.96 -5.80
CA HIS A 315 1.11 -3.82 -5.87
C HIS A 315 1.07 -4.65 -7.16
N ALA A 316 1.63 -4.14 -8.27
CA ALA A 316 1.71 -4.86 -9.54
C ALA A 316 2.71 -6.01 -9.43
N LEU A 317 3.83 -5.82 -8.74
CA LEU A 317 4.78 -6.90 -8.45
C LEU A 317 4.16 -7.97 -7.56
N ARG A 318 3.36 -7.56 -6.57
CA ARG A 318 2.61 -8.51 -5.75
C ARG A 318 1.54 -9.26 -6.54
N HIS A 319 0.91 -8.63 -7.53
CA HIS A 319 0.03 -9.34 -8.47
C HIS A 319 0.81 -10.29 -9.37
N ALA A 320 1.99 -9.87 -9.86
CA ALA A 320 2.89 -10.71 -10.63
C ALA A 320 3.29 -11.96 -9.85
N TYR A 321 3.60 -11.83 -8.56
CA TYR A 321 3.84 -12.97 -7.67
C TYR A 321 2.71 -14.00 -7.71
N VAL A 322 1.45 -13.54 -7.55
CA VAL A 322 0.29 -14.43 -7.59
C VAL A 322 0.14 -15.09 -8.96
N THR A 323 0.24 -14.32 -10.04
CA THR A 323 0.08 -14.84 -11.41
C THR A 323 1.17 -15.84 -11.74
N ILE A 324 2.45 -15.49 -11.54
CA ILE A 324 3.60 -16.36 -11.82
C ILE A 324 3.50 -17.64 -10.98
N ALA A 325 3.15 -17.53 -9.69
CA ALA A 325 2.97 -18.72 -8.85
C ALA A 325 1.92 -19.68 -9.43
N LEU A 326 0.77 -19.16 -9.88
CA LEU A 326 -0.27 -19.97 -10.49
C LEU A 326 0.11 -20.52 -11.87
N GLU A 327 0.89 -19.78 -12.65
CA GLU A 327 1.48 -20.24 -13.91
C GLU A 327 2.52 -21.35 -13.71
N GLN A 328 3.11 -21.44 -12.51
CA GLN A 328 4.00 -22.53 -12.09
C GLN A 328 3.26 -23.61 -11.28
N ASP A 329 1.94 -23.73 -11.45
CA ASP A 329 1.08 -24.73 -10.80
C ASP A 329 1.13 -24.73 -9.26
N ALA A 330 1.53 -23.62 -8.64
CA ALA A 330 1.52 -23.50 -7.19
C ALA A 330 0.08 -23.55 -6.67
N ARG A 331 -0.12 -24.31 -5.58
CA ARG A 331 -1.42 -24.44 -4.93
C ARG A 331 -1.93 -23.07 -4.47
N ILE A 332 -3.15 -22.70 -4.89
CA ILE A 332 -3.76 -21.40 -4.58
C ILE A 332 -3.77 -21.09 -3.07
N GLN A 333 -3.88 -22.12 -2.22
CA GLN A 333 -3.84 -22.00 -0.77
C GLN A 333 -2.47 -21.50 -0.26
N HIS A 334 -1.38 -21.98 -0.85
CA HIS A 334 -0.01 -21.54 -0.52
C HIS A 334 0.17 -20.09 -0.94
N VAL A 335 -0.27 -19.75 -2.16
CA VAL A 335 -0.23 -18.38 -2.69
C VAL A 335 -1.02 -17.41 -1.80
N GLN A 336 -2.23 -17.79 -1.37
CA GLN A 336 -3.07 -16.99 -0.47
C GLN A 336 -2.42 -16.78 0.91
N ALA A 337 -1.77 -17.82 1.43
CA ALA A 337 -1.05 -17.77 2.71
C ALA A 337 0.18 -16.84 2.64
N ASP A 338 0.94 -16.89 1.54
CA ASP A 338 2.12 -16.03 1.32
C ASP A 338 1.75 -14.54 1.29
N VAL A 339 0.70 -14.21 0.53
CA VAL A 339 0.23 -12.84 0.39
C VAL A 339 -0.53 -12.35 1.63
N GLY A 340 -1.05 -13.24 2.49
CA GLY A 340 -1.75 -12.85 3.72
C GLY A 340 -3.06 -12.12 3.44
N HIS A 341 -3.92 -12.72 2.61
CA HIS A 341 -5.30 -12.27 2.42
C HIS A 341 -6.14 -12.65 3.65
N ALA A 342 -6.58 -11.63 4.40
CA ALA A 342 -7.35 -11.80 5.64
C ALA A 342 -8.86 -12.04 5.42
N THR A 343 -9.34 -12.01 4.17
CA THR A 343 -10.75 -12.19 3.83
C THR A 343 -10.88 -13.19 2.70
N ILE A 344 -11.25 -14.43 3.06
CA ILE A 344 -12.12 -15.40 2.36
C ILE A 344 -11.89 -16.74 3.08
N ALA A 345 -12.91 -17.21 3.80
CA ALA A 345 -13.36 -18.60 3.96
C ALA A 345 -12.38 -19.81 3.99
N THR A 346 -11.08 -19.66 4.26
CA THR A 346 -10.13 -20.81 4.31
C THR A 346 -9.32 -20.89 5.61
N THR A 347 -9.76 -20.22 6.67
CA THR A 347 -9.17 -20.38 8.01
C THR A 347 -9.47 -21.75 8.64
N GLN A 348 -10.31 -22.58 8.02
CA GLN A 348 -10.61 -23.93 8.52
C GLN A 348 -9.60 -25.00 8.09
N HIS A 349 -8.65 -24.70 7.18
CA HIS A 349 -7.70 -25.73 6.68
C HIS A 349 -6.22 -25.43 6.81
N TYR A 350 -5.81 -24.29 7.37
CA TYR A 350 -4.41 -24.08 7.73
C TYR A 350 -4.32 -23.69 9.20
N ASP A 351 -4.09 -24.72 10.01
CA ASP A 351 -3.58 -24.55 11.35
C ASP A 351 -2.32 -23.67 11.27
N ARG A 352 -2.29 -22.61 12.06
CA ARG A 352 -1.18 -21.64 12.07
C ARG A 352 0.15 -22.26 12.52
N GLY A 353 0.14 -23.54 12.91
CA GLY A 353 1.29 -24.32 13.36
C GLY A 353 2.10 -25.10 12.32
N LEU A 354 1.73 -25.17 11.03
CA LEU A 354 2.40 -26.05 10.04
C LEU A 354 2.89 -25.35 8.75
N ARG A 355 3.28 -24.07 8.82
CA ARG A 355 3.95 -23.46 7.65
C ARG A 355 5.39 -23.97 7.54
N THR A 356 5.67 -24.78 6.53
CA THR A 356 7.02 -25.21 6.14
C THR A 356 7.41 -24.61 4.79
N ARG A 357 8.70 -24.71 4.40
CA ARG A 357 9.18 -24.26 3.09
C ARG A 357 8.38 -24.87 1.92
N ASP A 358 8.02 -26.15 2.00
CA ASP A 358 7.24 -26.83 0.95
C ASP A 358 5.80 -26.30 0.79
N THR A 359 5.34 -25.49 1.74
CA THR A 359 3.99 -24.89 1.75
C THR A 359 3.99 -23.42 1.29
N THR A 360 5.08 -22.92 0.72
CA THR A 360 5.14 -21.61 0.05
C THR A 360 5.25 -21.75 -1.47
N ALA A 361 4.70 -20.78 -2.21
CA ALA A 361 4.87 -20.65 -3.65
C ALA A 361 6.10 -19.82 -4.05
N ALA A 362 6.83 -19.26 -3.07
CA ALA A 362 7.91 -18.33 -3.33
C ALA A 362 9.07 -18.95 -4.12
N ASP A 363 9.44 -20.20 -3.84
CA ASP A 363 10.53 -20.88 -4.57
C ASP A 363 10.16 -21.14 -6.04
N ALA A 364 8.89 -21.45 -6.35
CA ALA A 364 8.43 -21.59 -7.74
C ALA A 364 8.52 -20.27 -8.52
N VAL A 365 8.11 -19.15 -7.89
CA VAL A 365 8.27 -17.81 -8.49
C VAL A 365 9.74 -17.47 -8.68
N ALA A 366 10.59 -17.74 -7.69
CA ALA A 366 12.03 -17.49 -7.79
C ALA A 366 12.67 -18.32 -8.90
N ALA A 367 12.28 -19.58 -9.08
CA ALA A 367 12.76 -20.44 -10.16
C ALA A 367 12.38 -19.90 -11.54
N ALA A 368 11.13 -19.46 -11.73
CA ALA A 368 10.66 -18.87 -12.99
C ALA A 368 11.40 -17.56 -13.33
N VAL A 369 11.61 -16.68 -12.34
CA VAL A 369 12.38 -15.44 -12.52
C VAL A 369 13.84 -15.75 -12.85
N ALA A 370 14.46 -16.71 -12.15
CA ALA A 370 15.83 -17.11 -12.40
C ALA A 370 16.01 -17.72 -13.80
N GLN A 371 15.03 -18.50 -14.28
CA GLN A 371 15.02 -19.01 -15.65
C GLN A 371 14.97 -17.87 -16.67
N ALA A 372 14.09 -16.89 -16.47
CA ALA A 372 14.00 -15.74 -17.36
C ALA A 372 15.28 -14.87 -17.34
N CYS A 373 15.97 -14.74 -16.19
CA CYS A 373 17.29 -14.11 -16.12
C CYS A 373 18.34 -14.84 -16.97
N ARG A 374 18.34 -16.20 -16.97
CA ARG A 374 19.26 -17.00 -17.79
C ARG A 374 18.99 -16.85 -19.28
N GLU A 375 17.73 -16.89 -19.68
CA GLU A 375 17.31 -16.71 -21.08
C GLU A 375 17.69 -15.33 -21.61
N ALA A 376 17.46 -14.28 -20.82
CA ALA A 376 17.87 -12.92 -21.18
C ALA A 376 19.40 -12.80 -21.33
N ALA A 377 20.19 -13.49 -20.49
CA ALA A 377 21.65 -13.49 -20.61
C ALA A 377 22.14 -14.27 -21.85
N ALA A 378 21.47 -15.37 -22.22
CA ALA A 378 21.82 -16.17 -23.40
C ALA A 378 21.48 -15.48 -24.73
N GLY A 379 20.46 -14.61 -24.75
CA GLY A 379 20.07 -13.83 -25.95
C GLY A 379 21.00 -12.65 -26.30
N VAL A 380 22.09 -12.43 -25.56
CA VAL A 380 23.01 -11.28 -25.71
C VAL A 380 24.30 -11.64 -26.49
N ASP A 381 24.43 -12.85 -27.06
CA ASP A 381 25.71 -13.31 -27.63
C ASP A 381 26.04 -12.76 -29.05
N VAL A 382 27.07 -11.91 -29.07
CA VAL A 382 28.18 -11.64 -30.03
C VAL A 382 27.89 -11.51 -31.55
N PRO A 383 28.18 -10.34 -32.18
CA PRO A 383 28.19 -10.24 -33.65
C PRO A 383 29.32 -11.10 -34.25
N PRO A 384 29.13 -11.71 -35.43
CA PRO A 384 30.16 -12.54 -36.05
C PRO A 384 31.39 -11.67 -36.35
N ASP A 385 32.56 -12.18 -35.96
CA ASP A 385 33.87 -11.61 -36.23
C ASP A 385 34.05 -11.44 -37.74
N PRO A 386 34.40 -10.25 -38.26
CA PRO A 386 34.61 -10.08 -39.68
C PRO A 386 35.98 -10.66 -40.06
N THR A 387 35.98 -11.85 -40.65
CA THR A 387 37.08 -12.35 -41.48
C THR A 387 37.09 -11.66 -42.83
#